data_AF-A0A0N0BHH6-F1
#
_entry.id   AF-A0A0N0BHH6-F1
#
_cell.length_a   1.000
_cell.length_b   1.000
_cell.length_c   1.000
_cell.angle_alpha   90.00
_cell.angle_beta   90.00
_cell.angle_gamma   90.00
#
_symmetry.space_group_name_H-M   'P 1'
#
loop_
_entity.id
_entity.type
_entity.pdbx_description
1 polymer ?
#
loop_
_entity_poly.entity_id
_entity_poly.type
_entity_poly.pdbx_seq_one_letter_code
_entity_poly.pdbx_strand_id
1 'polypeptide(L)'
;MYEARRKIFWFAIISRIIVLSLQFIFNLLCPDHDADAFKSPTDKSEQVSLYDSLITILFGGLARWDGEYFLHIAKYGYTYENTLAFYPLYPLLIRIISVPIKKIFFVLNIHSSVLIAAMLVNVICFVKSAVIFYDLSKAVLKTTNVAYKAAILYCINPATIFFSAAYSESLFAYLTYYSMLRSIKLDPYVSFPIGLSILTRSNGFIKDAEDNVQTERKKYPTEMLVFVIHGLFLTIFCILFVHIQVSTRLISSASPLIYWYCALLICHTSYNDHLYDDKENVFSKWKIFFLTKKEYSLKDKLIFSYFLGYGVVGCFMFPNFLPWT
;
A
#
# COMPACT_ATOMS: atom_id res chain seq x y z
N MET A 1 -22.21 9.14 16.90
CA MET A 1 -21.04 8.28 17.22
C MET A 1 -20.23 8.11 15.93
N TYR A 2 -18.95 8.47 15.90
CA TYR A 2 -18.17 8.44 14.64
C TYR A 2 -17.74 7.01 14.33
N GLU A 3 -18.11 6.46 13.17
CA GLU A 3 -17.73 5.08 12.83
C GLU A 3 -16.21 4.97 12.59
N ALA A 4 -15.57 3.98 13.22
CA ALA A 4 -14.14 3.68 13.08
C ALA A 4 -13.71 3.53 11.60
N ARG A 5 -14.58 2.95 10.77
CA ARG A 5 -14.37 2.79 9.33
C ARG A 5 -14.22 4.13 8.61
N ARG A 6 -15.08 5.11 8.92
CA ARG A 6 -15.02 6.47 8.37
C ARG A 6 -13.74 7.18 8.81
N LYS A 7 -13.28 6.92 10.03
CA LYS A 7 -12.03 7.48 10.54
C LYS A 7 -10.82 6.97 9.80
N ILE A 8 -10.76 5.67 9.54
CA ILE A 8 -9.69 5.05 8.77
C ILE A 8 -9.67 5.59 7.35
N PHE A 9 -10.83 5.78 6.73
CA PHE A 9 -10.92 6.40 5.40
C PHE A 9 -10.25 7.80 5.37
N TRP A 10 -10.61 8.68 6.30
CA TRP A 10 -10.00 10.02 6.36
C TRP A 10 -8.52 9.97 6.74
N PHE A 11 -8.14 9.08 7.66
CA PHE A 11 -6.75 8.90 8.04
C PHE A 11 -5.89 8.40 6.87
N ALA A 12 -6.40 7.46 6.08
CA ALA A 12 -5.73 6.98 4.88
C ALA A 12 -5.51 8.12 3.87
N ILE A 13 -6.53 8.95 3.62
CA ILE A 13 -6.40 10.13 2.74
C ILE A 13 -5.33 11.09 3.27
N ILE A 14 -5.40 11.46 4.56
CA ILE A 14 -4.43 12.37 5.19
C ILE A 14 -3.01 11.79 5.11
N SER A 15 -2.85 10.50 5.38
CA SER A 15 -1.54 9.83 5.28
C SER A 15 -0.96 9.91 3.87
N ARG A 16 -1.80 9.78 2.83
CA ARG A 16 -1.36 9.90 1.43
C ARG A 16 -0.96 11.32 1.11
N ILE A 17 -1.75 12.31 1.53
CA ILE A 17 -1.40 13.73 1.35
C ILE A 17 -0.05 14.03 2.00
N ILE A 18 0.19 13.57 3.23
CA ILE A 18 1.47 13.77 3.93
C ILE A 18 2.62 13.14 3.15
N VAL A 19 2.48 11.89 2.68
CA VAL A 19 3.53 11.21 1.90
C VAL A 19 3.82 11.94 0.59
N LEU A 20 2.79 12.40 -0.13
CA LEU A 20 2.94 13.18 -1.36
C LEU A 20 3.63 14.53 -1.09
N SER A 21 3.26 15.22 0.00
CA SER A 21 3.91 16.47 0.39
C SER A 21 5.38 16.27 0.79
N LEU A 22 5.68 15.22 1.57
CA LEU A 22 7.06 14.90 1.97
C LEU A 22 7.92 14.55 0.77
N GLN A 23 7.42 13.69 -0.13
CA GLN A 23 8.11 13.39 -1.38
C GLN A 23 8.41 14.69 -2.15
N PHE A 24 7.43 15.58 -2.29
CA PHE A 24 7.59 16.80 -3.08
C PHE A 24 8.69 17.69 -2.51
N ILE A 25 8.69 17.86 -1.18
CA ILE A 25 9.71 18.61 -0.46
C ILE A 25 11.09 17.98 -0.68
N PHE A 26 11.23 16.67 -0.50
CA PHE A 26 12.53 16.01 -0.65
C PHE A 26 13.03 15.99 -2.09
N ASN A 27 12.14 15.88 -3.07
CA ASN A 27 12.48 15.96 -4.50
C ASN A 27 12.99 17.35 -4.89
N LEU A 28 12.53 18.42 -4.21
CA LEU A 28 13.00 19.77 -4.46
C LEU A 28 14.32 20.08 -3.75
N LEU A 29 14.50 19.54 -2.54
CA LEU A 29 15.66 19.82 -1.69
C LEU A 29 16.91 19.05 -2.07
N CYS A 30 16.77 17.89 -2.70
CA CYS A 30 17.88 16.97 -2.91
C CYS A 30 18.14 16.74 -4.40
N PRO A 31 19.40 16.75 -4.83
CA PRO A 31 19.74 16.40 -6.21
C PRO A 31 19.55 14.89 -6.43
N ASP A 32 19.20 14.54 -7.67
CA ASP A 32 19.05 13.15 -8.09
C ASP A 32 20.41 12.45 -8.11
N HIS A 33 20.48 11.29 -7.46
CA HIS A 33 21.62 10.40 -7.57
C HIS A 33 21.69 9.77 -8.96
N ASP A 34 22.89 9.66 -9.53
CA ASP A 34 23.07 9.02 -10.83
C ASP A 34 23.02 7.50 -10.68
N ALA A 35 21.82 6.95 -10.78
CA ALA A 35 21.58 5.52 -10.80
C ALA A 35 21.57 4.99 -12.24
N ASP A 36 22.18 3.81 -12.45
CA ASP A 36 22.12 3.04 -13.70
C ASP A 36 20.77 2.32 -13.85
N ALA A 37 19.68 3.06 -13.64
CA ALA A 37 18.32 2.60 -13.76
C ALA A 37 17.78 2.85 -15.17
N PHE A 38 16.81 2.03 -15.60
CA PHE A 38 16.14 2.24 -16.88
C PHE A 38 15.48 3.61 -16.92
N LYS A 39 15.83 4.38 -17.95
CA LYS A 39 15.24 5.68 -18.26
C LYS A 39 14.43 5.54 -19.54
N SER A 40 13.12 5.75 -19.47
CA SER A 40 12.26 5.68 -20.66
C SER A 40 12.72 6.71 -21.71
N PRO A 41 12.84 6.34 -23.01
CA PRO A 41 13.16 7.32 -24.05
C PRO A 41 12.16 8.46 -24.06
N THR A 42 12.67 9.69 -24.02
CA THR A 42 11.86 10.91 -24.15
C THR A 42 11.59 11.18 -25.61
N ASP A 43 10.31 11.35 -25.95
CA ASP A 43 9.92 11.71 -27.30
C ASP A 43 10.17 13.21 -27.49
N LYS A 44 11.20 13.57 -28.27
CA LYS A 44 11.58 14.96 -28.53
C LYS A 44 10.50 15.75 -29.27
N SER A 45 9.51 15.06 -29.85
CA SER A 45 8.38 15.67 -30.54
C SER A 45 7.25 16.15 -29.62
N GLU A 46 7.23 15.74 -28.34
CA GLU A 46 6.20 16.17 -27.39
C GLU A 46 6.45 17.61 -26.92
N GLN A 47 5.48 18.49 -27.15
CA GLN A 47 5.54 19.88 -26.69
C GLN A 47 5.35 19.95 -25.18
N VAL A 48 6.38 20.35 -24.42
CA VAL A 48 6.27 20.47 -22.97
C VAL A 48 5.60 21.79 -22.60
N SER A 49 4.43 21.73 -21.96
CA SER A 49 3.76 22.91 -21.41
C SER A 49 4.27 23.25 -20.01
N LEU A 50 4.00 24.46 -19.52
CA LEU A 50 4.29 24.84 -18.13
C LEU A 50 3.60 23.92 -17.12
N TYR A 51 2.39 23.45 -17.46
CA TYR A 51 1.64 22.52 -16.62
C TYR A 51 2.31 21.14 -16.54
N ASP A 52 2.93 20.69 -17.62
CA ASP A 52 3.71 19.43 -17.64
C ASP A 52 4.95 19.54 -16.76
N SER A 53 5.64 20.68 -16.80
CA SER A 53 6.76 20.96 -15.90
C SER A 53 6.32 20.94 -14.44
N LEU A 54 5.19 21.58 -14.11
CA LEU A 54 4.63 21.55 -12.75
C LEU A 54 4.29 20.12 -12.31
N ILE A 55 3.65 19.32 -13.16
CA ILE A 55 3.31 17.91 -12.87
C ILE A 55 4.58 17.09 -12.64
N THR A 56 5.62 17.33 -13.44
CA THR A 56 6.91 16.64 -13.31
C THR A 56 7.62 17.02 -12.01
N ILE A 57 7.58 18.29 -11.60
CA ILE A 57 8.14 18.71 -10.30
C ILE A 57 7.33 18.09 -9.15
N LEU A 58 6.00 18.04 -9.27
CA LEU A 58 5.10 17.52 -8.25
C LEU A 58 5.19 16.00 -8.07
N PHE A 59 5.19 15.24 -9.17
CA PHE A 59 5.04 13.78 -9.13
C PHE A 59 6.18 13.01 -9.80
N GLY A 60 7.14 13.68 -10.44
CA GLY A 60 8.25 13.03 -11.16
C GLY A 60 9.06 12.10 -10.24
N GLY A 61 9.26 12.48 -8.98
CA GLY A 61 9.97 11.61 -8.04
C GLY A 61 9.23 10.32 -7.65
N LEU A 62 7.93 10.24 -7.94
CA LEU A 62 7.11 9.03 -7.73
C LEU A 62 7.11 8.10 -8.94
N ALA A 63 7.64 8.56 -10.09
CA ALA A 63 7.76 7.81 -11.33
C ALA A 63 9.07 7.01 -11.43
N ARG A 64 10.01 7.21 -10.51
CA ARG A 64 11.37 6.66 -10.57
C ARG A 64 11.41 5.14 -10.32
N TRP A 65 12.55 4.53 -10.64
CA TRP A 65 12.79 3.08 -10.51
C TRP A 65 11.83 2.24 -11.34
N ASP A 66 11.18 1.24 -10.75
CA ASP A 66 10.27 0.35 -11.48
C ASP A 66 9.00 1.10 -11.97
N GLY A 67 8.73 2.29 -11.42
CA GLY A 67 7.65 3.15 -11.88
C GLY A 67 7.81 3.55 -13.34
N GLU A 68 9.05 3.70 -13.83
CA GLU A 68 9.31 4.08 -15.21
C GLU A 68 8.85 2.99 -16.18
N TYR A 69 9.04 1.72 -15.84
CA TYR A 69 8.54 0.62 -16.66
C TYR A 69 7.01 0.60 -16.70
N PHE A 70 6.32 0.78 -15.56
CA PHE A 70 4.86 0.80 -15.55
C PHE A 70 4.29 1.94 -16.38
N LEU A 71 4.88 3.14 -16.30
CA LEU A 71 4.47 4.30 -17.10
C LEU A 71 4.83 4.11 -18.58
N HIS A 72 5.97 3.51 -18.89
CA HIS A 72 6.38 3.17 -20.25
C HIS A 72 5.39 2.19 -20.90
N ILE A 73 5.05 1.10 -20.21
CA ILE A 73 4.08 0.11 -20.67
C ILE A 73 2.70 0.76 -20.83
N ALA A 74 2.30 1.63 -19.90
CA ALA A 74 1.04 2.36 -20.03
C ALA A 74 1.01 3.27 -21.27
N LYS A 75 2.14 3.89 -21.65
CA LYS A 75 2.23 4.77 -22.82
C LYS A 75 2.41 4.01 -24.15
N TYR A 76 3.41 3.13 -24.24
CA TYR A 76 3.85 2.51 -25.49
C TYR A 76 3.51 1.02 -25.60
N GLY A 77 3.17 0.37 -24.48
CA GLY A 77 2.99 -1.07 -24.41
C GLY A 77 4.29 -1.81 -24.13
N TYR A 78 4.28 -3.12 -24.35
CA TYR A 78 5.44 -3.99 -24.13
C TYR A 78 6.38 -3.91 -25.33
N THR A 79 7.42 -3.09 -25.21
CA THR A 79 8.39 -2.78 -26.28
C THR A 79 9.75 -3.45 -26.05
N TYR A 80 10.15 -3.63 -24.80
CA TYR A 80 11.44 -4.21 -24.41
C TYR A 80 11.26 -5.53 -23.66
N GLU A 81 12.23 -6.43 -23.75
CA GLU A 81 12.22 -7.71 -23.03
C GLU A 81 12.11 -7.53 -21.51
N ASN A 82 12.82 -6.54 -20.97
CA ASN A 82 12.79 -6.19 -19.54
C ASN A 82 11.38 -5.78 -19.05
N THR A 83 10.50 -5.34 -19.95
CA THR A 83 9.13 -4.95 -19.57
C THR A 83 8.24 -6.17 -19.28
N LEU A 84 8.61 -7.37 -19.74
CA LEU A 84 7.81 -8.59 -19.58
C LEU A 84 7.71 -9.06 -18.12
N ALA A 85 8.61 -8.61 -17.24
CA ALA A 85 8.54 -8.87 -15.80
C ALA A 85 7.34 -8.14 -15.14
N PHE A 86 6.79 -7.12 -15.78
CA PHE A 86 5.71 -6.30 -15.24
C PHE A 86 4.36 -6.75 -15.76
N TYR A 87 3.45 -7.08 -14.84
CA TYR A 87 2.14 -7.62 -15.16
C TYR A 87 1.18 -6.55 -15.70
N PRO A 88 0.23 -6.93 -16.59
CA PRO A 88 -0.46 -5.97 -17.45
C PRO A 88 -1.59 -5.17 -16.79
N LEU A 89 -2.19 -5.64 -15.69
CA LEU A 89 -3.42 -5.02 -15.17
C LEU A 89 -3.19 -3.57 -14.72
N TYR A 90 -2.08 -3.31 -14.04
CA TYR A 90 -1.78 -1.98 -13.52
C TYR A 90 -1.51 -0.95 -14.64
N PRO A 91 -0.58 -1.19 -15.60
CA PRO A 91 -0.40 -0.32 -16.77
C PRO A 91 -1.66 -0.12 -17.60
N LEU A 92 -2.47 -1.16 -17.77
CA LEU A 92 -3.72 -1.07 -18.54
C LEU A 92 -4.73 -0.13 -17.87
N LEU A 93 -4.89 -0.23 -16.54
CA LEU A 93 -5.77 0.68 -15.79
C LEU A 93 -5.29 2.13 -15.88
N ILE A 94 -3.98 2.36 -15.78
CA ILE A 94 -3.38 3.70 -15.97
C ILE A 94 -3.72 4.23 -17.36
N ARG A 95 -3.52 3.42 -18.41
CA ARG A 95 -3.84 3.80 -19.80
C ARG A 95 -5.30 4.15 -19.99
N ILE A 96 -6.22 3.34 -19.44
CA ILE A 96 -7.66 3.60 -19.55
C ILE A 96 -8.04 4.93 -18.86
N ILE A 97 -7.45 5.21 -17.70
CA ILE A 97 -7.74 6.43 -16.92
C ILE A 97 -7.03 7.67 -17.50
N SER A 98 -5.88 7.51 -18.17
CA SER A 98 -5.16 8.62 -18.78
C SER A 98 -5.87 9.20 -20.01
N VAL A 99 -6.66 8.39 -20.73
CA VAL A 99 -7.45 8.84 -21.90
C VAL A 99 -8.44 9.95 -21.56
N PRO A 100 -9.35 9.81 -20.58
CA PRO A 100 -10.25 10.89 -20.20
C PRO A 100 -9.50 12.09 -19.61
N ILE A 101 -8.41 11.87 -18.86
CA ILE A 101 -7.59 12.97 -18.31
C ILE A 101 -7.02 13.83 -19.45
N LYS A 102 -6.42 13.21 -20.48
CA LYS A 102 -5.89 13.93 -21.64
C LYS A 102 -6.99 14.65 -22.42
N LYS A 103 -8.19 14.06 -22.52
CA LYS A 103 -9.33 14.71 -23.20
C LYS A 103 -9.85 15.94 -22.44
N ILE A 104 -9.92 15.85 -21.11
CA ILE A 104 -10.38 16.96 -20.25
C ILE A 104 -9.31 18.07 -20.20
N PHE A 105 -8.05 17.69 -20.01
CA PHE A 105 -6.91 18.59 -19.94
C PHE A 105 -6.11 18.52 -21.25
N PHE A 106 -6.68 19.07 -22.32
CA PHE A 106 -6.10 18.99 -23.67
C PHE A 106 -4.67 19.55 -23.78
N VAL A 107 -4.30 20.47 -22.89
CA VAL A 107 -2.97 21.11 -22.80
C VAL A 107 -1.88 20.15 -22.27
N LEU A 108 -2.24 19.11 -21.52
CA LEU A 108 -1.26 18.21 -20.89
C LEU A 108 -0.68 17.20 -21.87
N ASN A 109 0.59 16.86 -21.73
CA ASN A 109 1.18 15.77 -22.50
C ASN A 109 0.61 14.40 -22.12
N ILE A 110 0.81 13.43 -23.02
CA ILE A 110 0.42 12.04 -22.79
C ILE A 110 1.16 11.52 -21.55
N HIS A 111 2.45 11.80 -21.43
CA HIS A 111 3.25 11.39 -20.28
C HIS A 111 2.69 11.93 -18.95
N SER A 112 2.42 13.23 -18.86
CA SER A 112 1.83 13.86 -17.66
C SER A 112 0.44 13.30 -17.33
N SER A 113 -0.37 13.01 -18.35
CA SER A 113 -1.70 12.40 -18.17
C SER A 113 -1.61 10.98 -17.61
N VAL A 114 -0.64 10.19 -18.07
CA VAL A 114 -0.34 8.84 -17.57
C VAL A 114 0.19 8.91 -16.13
N LEU A 115 1.06 9.87 -15.81
CA LEU A 115 1.58 10.07 -14.46
C LEU A 115 0.47 10.45 -13.46
N ILE A 116 -0.40 11.39 -13.82
CA ILE A 116 -1.58 11.74 -12.99
C ILE A 116 -2.48 10.52 -12.81
N ALA A 117 -2.74 9.75 -13.88
CA ALA A 117 -3.55 8.54 -13.80
C ALA A 117 -2.95 7.53 -12.80
N ALA A 118 -1.63 7.30 -12.83
CA ALA A 118 -0.95 6.43 -11.87
C ALA A 118 -1.14 6.90 -10.42
N MET A 119 -0.94 8.19 -10.15
CA MET A 119 -1.12 8.75 -8.80
C MET A 119 -2.56 8.62 -8.31
N LEU A 120 -3.55 8.90 -9.16
CA LEU A 120 -4.96 8.75 -8.84
C LEU A 120 -5.32 7.30 -8.54
N VAL A 121 -4.89 6.37 -9.39
CA VAL A 121 -5.12 4.92 -9.18
C VAL A 121 -4.55 4.49 -7.84
N ASN A 122 -3.32 4.90 -7.51
CA ASN A 122 -2.67 4.50 -6.27
C ASN A 122 -3.35 5.07 -5.03
N VAL A 123 -3.69 6.36 -5.02
CA VAL A 123 -4.40 6.97 -3.89
C VAL A 123 -5.76 6.30 -3.68
N ILE A 124 -6.52 6.07 -4.75
CA ILE A 124 -7.84 5.42 -4.66
C ILE A 124 -7.69 3.98 -4.18
N CYS A 125 -6.79 3.20 -4.77
CA CYS A 125 -6.56 1.81 -4.40
C CYS A 125 -6.05 1.70 -2.97
N PHE A 126 -5.15 2.58 -2.54
CA PHE A 126 -4.64 2.59 -1.17
C PHE A 126 -5.75 2.86 -0.16
N VAL A 127 -6.56 3.92 -0.36
CA VAL A 127 -7.66 4.25 0.55
C VAL A 127 -8.68 3.12 0.61
N LYS A 128 -9.02 2.51 -0.54
CA LYS A 128 -9.88 1.32 -0.57
C LYS A 128 -9.24 0.13 0.16
N SER A 129 -7.96 -0.12 -0.05
CA SER A 129 -7.23 -1.20 0.60
C SER A 129 -7.23 -1.04 2.12
N ALA A 130 -7.03 0.17 2.65
CA ALA A 130 -7.03 0.42 4.10
C ALA A 130 -8.40 0.18 4.75
N VAL A 131 -9.48 0.56 4.06
CA VAL A 131 -10.86 0.32 4.53
C VAL A 131 -11.20 -1.16 4.51
N ILE A 132 -10.89 -1.86 3.42
CA ILE A 132 -11.11 -3.31 3.30
C ILE A 132 -10.24 -4.08 4.29
N PHE A 133 -9.00 -3.64 4.51
CA PHE A 133 -8.09 -4.22 5.49
C PHE A 133 -8.66 -4.11 6.91
N TYR A 134 -9.30 -3.00 7.26
CA TYR A 134 -10.01 -2.88 8.53
C TYR A 134 -11.20 -3.84 8.64
N ASP A 135 -12.02 -3.93 7.58
CA ASP A 135 -13.17 -4.83 7.54
C ASP A 135 -12.72 -6.31 7.67
N LEU A 136 -11.62 -6.69 7.00
CA LEU A 136 -10.95 -7.97 7.11
C LEU A 136 -10.41 -8.22 8.53
N SER A 137 -9.67 -7.25 9.08
CA SER A 137 -9.11 -7.33 10.42
C SER A 137 -10.20 -7.49 11.49
N LYS A 138 -11.33 -6.81 11.32
CA LYS A 138 -12.48 -6.91 12.22
C LYS A 138 -13.14 -8.29 12.13
N ALA A 139 -13.25 -8.86 10.92
CA ALA A 139 -13.80 -10.19 10.72
C ALA A 139 -12.93 -11.26 11.42
N VAL A 140 -11.62 -11.23 11.20
CA VAL A 140 -10.68 -12.25 11.72
C VAL A 140 -10.40 -12.09 13.22
N LEU A 141 -10.07 -10.87 13.68
CA LEU A 141 -9.65 -10.63 15.07
C LEU A 141 -10.83 -10.47 16.04
N LYS A 142 -12.05 -10.30 15.53
CA LYS A 142 -13.31 -10.10 16.28
C LYS A 142 -13.28 -8.94 17.29
N THR A 143 -12.24 -8.10 17.25
CA THR A 143 -11.98 -7.01 18.19
C THR A 143 -11.78 -5.70 17.44
N THR A 144 -12.74 -4.77 17.58
CA THR A 144 -12.74 -3.48 16.87
C THR A 144 -11.50 -2.64 17.16
N ASN A 145 -11.00 -2.66 18.41
CA ASN A 145 -9.85 -1.86 18.82
C ASN A 145 -8.54 -2.33 18.15
N VAL A 146 -8.27 -3.64 18.18
CA VAL A 146 -7.07 -4.21 17.53
C VAL A 146 -7.15 -4.02 16.01
N ALA A 147 -8.32 -4.26 15.41
CA ALA A 147 -8.52 -4.03 13.98
C ALA A 147 -8.30 -2.57 13.56
N TYR A 148 -8.77 -1.62 14.38
CA TYR A 148 -8.54 -0.19 14.16
C TYR A 148 -7.05 0.16 14.24
N LYS A 149 -6.34 -0.29 15.29
CA LYS A 149 -4.90 -0.03 15.45
C LYS A 149 -4.09 -0.65 14.32
N ALA A 150 -4.42 -1.87 13.88
CA ALA A 150 -3.78 -2.52 12.74
C ALA A 150 -3.98 -1.71 11.45
N ALA A 151 -5.19 -1.21 11.18
CA ALA A 151 -5.47 -0.43 9.98
C ALA A 151 -4.75 0.92 9.96
N ILE A 152 -4.59 1.56 11.13
CA ILE A 152 -3.78 2.78 11.23
C ILE A 152 -2.30 2.48 10.99
N LEU A 153 -1.75 1.40 11.57
CA LEU A 153 -0.37 0.96 11.31
C LEU A 153 -0.13 0.65 9.83
N TYR A 154 -1.11 0.03 9.15
CA TYR A 154 -1.07 -0.17 7.70
C TYR A 154 -0.96 1.15 6.93
N CYS A 155 -1.69 2.19 7.37
CA CYS A 155 -1.65 3.52 6.74
C CYS A 155 -0.29 4.22 6.87
N ILE A 156 0.52 3.87 7.87
CA ILE A 156 1.86 4.43 8.13
C ILE A 156 2.97 3.38 7.96
N ASN A 157 2.75 2.39 7.10
CA ASN A 157 3.68 1.28 6.96
C ASN A 157 5.08 1.73 6.46
N PRO A 158 6.13 0.94 6.74
CA PRO A 158 7.48 1.22 6.25
C PRO A 158 7.53 1.40 4.72
N ALA A 159 6.81 0.55 3.98
CA ALA A 159 6.76 0.58 2.52
C ALA A 159 5.86 1.68 1.92
N THR A 160 5.41 2.67 2.72
CA THR A 160 4.36 3.64 2.37
C THR A 160 4.62 4.40 1.07
N ILE A 161 5.89 4.68 0.75
CA ILE A 161 6.25 5.39 -0.49
C ILE A 161 5.92 4.54 -1.72
N PHE A 162 6.08 3.22 -1.67
CA PHE A 162 5.74 2.30 -2.78
C PHE A 162 4.23 2.16 -2.99
N PHE A 163 3.43 2.43 -1.97
CA PHE A 163 1.98 2.50 -2.10
C PHE A 163 1.50 3.83 -2.73
N SER A 164 2.37 4.85 -2.78
CA SER A 164 2.08 6.14 -3.41
C SER A 164 2.75 6.29 -4.80
N ALA A 165 3.97 5.78 -4.95
CA ALA A 165 4.74 5.76 -6.19
C ALA A 165 4.03 4.97 -7.30
N ALA A 166 4.39 5.17 -8.57
CA ALA A 166 3.75 4.58 -9.76
C ALA A 166 3.94 3.05 -9.88
N TYR A 167 3.43 2.34 -8.89
CA TYR A 167 3.72 0.98 -8.53
C TYR A 167 2.41 0.19 -8.33
N SER A 168 2.44 -1.11 -8.62
CA SER A 168 1.24 -1.96 -8.58
C SER A 168 0.82 -2.38 -7.15
N GLU A 169 1.61 -2.04 -6.13
CA GLU A 169 1.51 -2.46 -4.74
C GLU A 169 0.16 -2.10 -4.12
N SER A 170 -0.33 -0.88 -4.35
CA SER A 170 -1.63 -0.42 -3.84
C SER A 170 -2.80 -1.16 -4.47
N LEU A 171 -2.74 -1.43 -5.78
CA LEU A 171 -3.77 -2.18 -6.48
C LEU A 171 -3.77 -3.65 -6.05
N PHE A 172 -2.58 -4.26 -5.97
CA PHE A 172 -2.40 -5.62 -5.51
C PHE A 172 -2.92 -5.80 -4.08
N ALA A 173 -2.54 -4.92 -3.14
CA ALA A 173 -3.02 -4.99 -1.76
C ALA A 173 -4.55 -4.85 -1.66
N TYR A 174 -5.15 -3.96 -2.45
CA TYR A 174 -6.61 -3.83 -2.52
C TYR A 174 -7.27 -5.14 -2.96
N LEU A 175 -6.84 -5.72 -4.08
CA LEU A 175 -7.43 -6.95 -4.63
C LEU A 175 -7.19 -8.16 -3.72
N THR A 176 -6.00 -8.27 -3.14
CA THR A 176 -5.61 -9.34 -2.22
C THR A 176 -6.45 -9.30 -0.95
N TYR A 177 -6.51 -8.17 -0.23
CA TYR A 177 -7.34 -8.06 0.97
C TYR A 177 -8.84 -8.19 0.68
N TYR A 178 -9.29 -7.72 -0.49
CA TYR A 178 -10.67 -7.88 -0.91
C TYR A 178 -11.03 -9.34 -1.17
N SER A 179 -10.14 -10.08 -1.82
CA SER A 179 -10.28 -11.53 -2.04
C SER A 179 -10.34 -12.26 -0.71
N MET A 180 -9.40 -11.99 0.21
CA MET A 180 -9.39 -12.59 1.55
C MET A 180 -10.68 -12.33 2.33
N LEU A 181 -11.21 -11.10 2.29
CA LEU A 181 -12.46 -10.74 2.95
C LEU A 181 -13.66 -11.48 2.35
N ARG A 182 -13.68 -11.67 1.03
CA ARG A 182 -14.74 -12.42 0.34
C ARG A 182 -14.64 -13.92 0.61
N SER A 183 -13.43 -14.49 0.65
CA SER A 183 -13.21 -15.89 1.01
C SER A 183 -13.76 -16.21 2.41
N ILE A 184 -13.52 -15.34 3.40
CA ILE A 184 -14.07 -15.51 4.76
C ILE A 184 -15.61 -15.46 4.75
N LYS A 185 -16.20 -14.65 3.87
CA LYS A 185 -17.66 -14.54 3.74
C LYS A 185 -18.29 -15.64 2.88
N LEU A 186 -17.49 -16.57 2.34
CA LEU A 186 -17.93 -17.65 1.44
C LEU A 186 -18.70 -17.11 0.22
N ASP A 187 -18.25 -15.99 -0.33
CA ASP A 187 -18.85 -15.40 -1.54
C ASP A 187 -18.44 -16.21 -2.78
N PRO A 188 -19.38 -16.74 -3.58
CA PRO A 188 -19.08 -17.57 -4.77
C PRO A 188 -18.33 -16.82 -5.87
N TYR A 189 -18.34 -15.48 -5.86
CA TYR A 189 -17.65 -14.65 -6.86
C TYR A 189 -16.23 -14.25 -6.44
N VAL A 190 -15.60 -14.99 -5.53
CA VAL A 190 -14.24 -14.69 -5.04
C VAL A 190 -13.13 -14.97 -6.07
N SER A 191 -13.38 -15.87 -7.02
CA SER A 191 -12.43 -16.21 -8.08
C SER A 191 -12.08 -15.03 -8.99
N PHE A 192 -13.02 -14.11 -9.22
CA PHE A 192 -12.81 -12.92 -10.06
C PHE A 192 -11.75 -11.96 -9.48
N PRO A 193 -11.85 -11.46 -8.23
CA PRO A 193 -10.81 -10.61 -7.65
C PRO A 193 -9.48 -11.34 -7.43
N ILE A 194 -9.49 -12.67 -7.20
CA ILE A 194 -8.25 -13.49 -7.18
C ILE A 194 -7.57 -13.45 -8.55
N GLY A 195 -8.31 -13.69 -9.63
CA GLY A 195 -7.79 -13.61 -10.99
C GLY A 195 -7.21 -12.23 -11.32
N LEU A 196 -7.88 -11.16 -10.90
CA LEU A 196 -7.35 -9.80 -11.06
C LEU A 196 -6.06 -9.58 -10.24
N SER A 197 -5.97 -10.12 -9.02
CA SER A 197 -4.75 -10.02 -8.21
C SER A 197 -3.57 -10.70 -8.90
N ILE A 198 -3.78 -11.88 -9.49
CA ILE A 198 -2.77 -12.60 -10.27
C ILE A 198 -2.32 -11.78 -11.49
N LEU A 199 -3.23 -11.09 -12.16
CA LEU A 199 -2.91 -10.17 -13.27
C LEU A 199 -2.21 -8.88 -12.84
N THR A 200 -2.09 -8.59 -11.54
CA THR A 200 -1.22 -7.52 -11.02
C THR A 200 0.14 -8.02 -10.60
N ARG A 201 0.24 -9.23 -10.04
CA ARG A 201 1.49 -9.90 -9.63
C ARG A 201 1.26 -11.41 -9.53
N SER A 202 2.29 -12.21 -9.83
CA SER A 202 2.29 -13.68 -9.69
C SER A 202 1.84 -14.19 -8.31
N ASN A 203 2.07 -13.41 -7.25
CA ASN A 203 1.89 -13.84 -5.86
C ASN A 203 0.44 -13.70 -5.36
N GLY A 204 -0.51 -13.32 -6.23
CA GLY A 204 -1.95 -13.24 -5.92
C GLY A 204 -2.64 -14.58 -5.69
N PHE A 205 -1.93 -15.70 -5.78
CA PHE A 205 -2.47 -17.03 -5.51
C PHE A 205 -2.69 -17.24 -4.00
N ILE A 206 -3.87 -16.83 -3.52
CA ILE A 206 -4.36 -17.25 -2.20
C ILE A 206 -5.05 -18.59 -2.43
N LYS A 207 -4.57 -19.65 -1.77
CA LYS A 207 -5.32 -20.93 -1.75
C LYS A 207 -6.69 -20.63 -1.15
N ASP A 208 -7.74 -20.88 -1.93
CA ASP A 208 -9.09 -21.01 -1.38
C ASP A 208 -9.00 -22.07 -0.28
N ALA A 209 -9.15 -21.63 0.96
CA ALA A 209 -9.21 -22.52 2.11
C ALA A 209 -10.64 -23.10 2.16
N GLU A 210 -10.94 -23.95 1.20
CA GLU A 210 -12.08 -24.85 1.27
C GLU A 210 -11.64 -26.02 2.16
N ASP A 211 -11.79 -25.86 3.48
CA ASP A 211 -11.71 -27.00 4.39
C ASP A 211 -12.72 -26.84 5.53
N ASN A 212 -13.78 -27.65 5.41
CA ASN A 212 -14.69 -28.00 6.49
C ASN A 212 -13.92 -28.73 7.59
N VAL A 213 -13.44 -28.04 8.61
CA VAL A 213 -13.02 -28.70 9.85
C VAL A 213 -13.46 -27.89 11.07
N GLN A 214 -14.57 -28.34 11.67
CA GLN A 214 -14.89 -28.09 13.06
C GLN A 214 -13.83 -28.76 13.94
N THR A 215 -13.00 -28.00 14.64
CA THR A 215 -12.37 -28.51 15.87
C THR A 215 -12.13 -27.38 16.85
N GLU A 216 -12.69 -27.54 18.04
CA GLU A 216 -12.50 -26.63 19.18
C GLU A 216 -11.11 -26.76 19.81
N ARG A 217 -10.68 -25.62 20.40
CA ARG A 217 -9.62 -25.40 21.42
C ARG A 217 -8.17 -25.16 20.96
N LYS A 218 -7.82 -23.88 20.75
CA LYS A 218 -6.92 -23.05 21.61
C LYS A 218 -6.64 -21.67 20.99
N LYS A 219 -6.97 -20.61 21.76
CA LYS A 219 -6.43 -19.22 21.87
C LYS A 219 -5.83 -18.45 20.66
N TYR A 220 -6.13 -18.82 19.43
CA TYR A 220 -6.10 -17.94 18.25
C TYR A 220 -7.31 -18.31 17.38
N PRO A 221 -8.02 -17.35 16.75
CA PRO A 221 -9.11 -17.71 15.85
C PRO A 221 -8.52 -18.59 14.74
N THR A 222 -9.07 -19.78 14.50
CA THR A 222 -8.57 -20.77 13.54
C THR A 222 -8.37 -20.17 12.14
N GLU A 223 -9.16 -19.14 11.81
CA GLU A 223 -9.05 -18.31 10.61
C GLU A 223 -7.68 -17.62 10.45
N MET A 224 -6.99 -17.27 11.55
CA MET A 224 -5.65 -16.66 11.53
C MET A 224 -4.57 -17.62 11.04
N LEU A 225 -4.77 -18.94 11.21
CA LEU A 225 -3.79 -19.97 10.87
C LEU A 225 -3.48 -19.97 9.37
N VAL A 226 -4.53 -19.83 8.54
CA VAL A 226 -4.38 -19.76 7.07
C VAL A 226 -3.50 -18.57 6.67
N PHE A 227 -3.72 -17.41 7.29
CA PHE A 227 -2.88 -16.22 7.05
C PHE A 227 -1.45 -16.44 7.53
N VAL A 228 -1.24 -17.11 8.67
CA VAL A 228 0.08 -17.44 9.21
C VAL A 228 0.85 -18.37 8.27
N ILE A 229 0.21 -19.44 7.76
CA ILE A 229 0.82 -20.34 6.78
C ILE A 229 1.19 -19.57 5.51
N HIS A 230 0.26 -18.78 4.96
CA HIS A 230 0.51 -17.98 3.76
C HIS A 230 1.67 -16.99 3.98
N GLY A 231 1.67 -16.27 5.10
CA GLY A 231 2.73 -15.32 5.44
C GLY A 231 4.08 -16.00 5.65
N LEU A 232 4.11 -17.17 6.27
CA LEU A 232 5.34 -17.94 6.49
C LEU A 232 5.88 -18.48 5.16
N PHE A 233 5.03 -19.05 4.31
CA PHE A 233 5.40 -19.47 2.97
C PHE A 233 5.96 -18.31 2.15
N LEU A 234 5.26 -17.16 2.14
CA LEU A 234 5.71 -15.97 1.43
C LEU A 234 7.06 -15.47 1.97
N THR A 235 7.26 -15.50 3.28
CA THR A 235 8.52 -15.08 3.90
C THR A 235 9.68 -15.99 3.51
N ILE A 236 9.47 -17.32 3.52
CA ILE A 236 10.47 -18.29 3.06
C ILE A 236 10.77 -18.08 1.57
N PHE A 237 9.74 -17.93 0.75
CA PHE A 237 9.90 -17.65 -0.68
C PHE A 237 10.69 -16.36 -0.92
N CYS A 238 10.39 -15.29 -0.15
CA CYS A 238 11.11 -14.03 -0.20
C CYS A 238 12.58 -14.17 0.15
N ILE A 239 12.92 -14.97 1.17
CA ILE A 239 14.31 -15.20 1.59
C ILE A 239 15.09 -15.98 0.53
N LEU A 240 14.47 -16.95 -0.11
CA LEU A 240 15.15 -17.87 -1.03
C LEU A 240 15.26 -17.35 -2.47
N PHE A 241 14.24 -16.63 -2.96
CA PHE A 241 14.08 -16.35 -4.39
C PHE A 241 13.94 -14.87 -4.75
N VAL A 242 13.75 -13.99 -3.76
CA VAL A 242 13.39 -12.58 -4.02
C VAL A 242 14.43 -11.65 -3.42
N HIS A 243 14.89 -10.69 -4.22
CA HIS A 243 15.80 -9.66 -3.75
C HIS A 243 15.20 -8.90 -2.55
N ILE A 244 16.02 -8.52 -1.57
CA ILE A 244 15.57 -7.88 -0.33
C ILE A 244 14.68 -6.65 -0.60
N GLN A 245 14.99 -5.91 -1.68
CA GLN A 245 14.20 -4.76 -2.12
C GLN A 245 12.78 -5.10 -2.58
N VAL A 246 12.58 -6.26 -3.19
CA VAL A 246 11.26 -6.68 -3.64
C VAL A 246 10.50 -7.35 -2.48
N SER A 247 11.21 -8.02 -1.59
CA SER A 247 10.65 -8.72 -0.42
C SER A 247 9.92 -7.80 0.55
N THR A 248 10.50 -6.66 0.95
CA THR A 248 9.85 -5.73 1.90
C THR A 248 8.51 -5.21 1.36
N ARG A 249 8.46 -4.88 0.06
CA ARG A 249 7.27 -4.37 -0.64
C ARG A 249 6.19 -5.45 -0.75
N LEU A 250 6.61 -6.66 -1.11
CA LEU A 250 5.73 -7.80 -1.29
C LEU A 250 5.10 -8.22 0.04
N ILE A 251 5.87 -8.35 1.11
CA ILE A 251 5.35 -8.75 2.42
C ILE A 251 4.39 -7.69 2.96
N SER A 252 4.72 -6.40 2.82
CA SER A 252 3.89 -5.29 3.30
C SER A 252 2.53 -5.16 2.59
N SER A 253 2.42 -5.65 1.35
CA SER A 253 1.21 -5.59 0.52
C SER A 253 0.41 -6.90 0.49
N ALA A 254 1.07 -8.04 0.66
CA ALA A 254 0.44 -9.36 0.61
C ALA A 254 -0.01 -9.87 2.00
N SER A 255 0.67 -9.48 3.09
CA SER A 255 0.45 -10.09 4.40
C SER A 255 -0.19 -9.13 5.41
N PRO A 256 -1.36 -9.49 5.97
CA PRO A 256 -1.97 -8.72 7.04
C PRO A 256 -1.28 -8.90 8.41
N LEU A 257 -0.42 -9.92 8.53
CA LEU A 257 0.09 -10.42 9.81
C LEU A 257 0.96 -9.42 10.57
N ILE A 258 1.84 -8.69 9.87
CA ILE A 258 2.76 -7.73 10.52
C ILE A 258 1.94 -6.69 11.30
N TYR A 259 0.90 -6.16 10.67
CA TYR A 259 0.04 -5.16 11.28
C TYR A 259 -0.82 -5.73 12.41
N TRP A 260 -1.34 -6.96 12.25
CA TRP A 260 -2.08 -7.65 13.33
C TRP A 260 -1.20 -7.93 14.53
N TYR A 261 0.02 -8.44 14.33
CA TYR A 261 0.96 -8.75 15.38
C TYR A 261 1.37 -7.48 16.14
N CYS A 262 1.77 -6.41 15.44
CA CYS A 262 2.08 -5.12 16.06
C CYS A 262 0.88 -4.54 16.83
N ALA A 263 -0.33 -4.61 16.27
CA ALA A 263 -1.54 -4.12 16.96
C ALA A 263 -1.87 -4.94 18.22
N LEU A 264 -1.70 -6.26 18.16
CA LEU A 264 -1.89 -7.15 19.32
C LEU A 264 -0.87 -6.86 20.42
N LEU A 265 0.41 -6.65 20.08
CA LEU A 265 1.44 -6.27 21.06
C LEU A 265 1.11 -4.94 21.76
N ILE A 266 0.67 -3.93 21.01
CA ILE A 266 0.29 -2.62 21.55
C ILE A 266 -0.93 -2.75 22.46
N CYS A 267 -1.92 -3.58 22.11
CA CYS A 267 -3.09 -3.82 22.95
C CYS A 267 -2.80 -4.64 24.20
N HIS A 268 -1.98 -5.70 24.11
CA HIS A 268 -1.68 -6.58 25.23
C HIS A 268 -0.87 -5.87 26.34
N THR A 269 -0.09 -4.85 25.98
CA THR A 269 0.67 -4.03 26.93
C THR A 269 -0.24 -3.08 27.74
N SER A 270 -1.47 -2.82 27.28
CA SER A 270 -2.43 -1.90 27.90
C SER A 270 -3.52 -2.59 28.75
N TYR A 271 -3.30 -3.83 29.20
CA TYR A 271 -4.33 -4.64 29.88
C TYR A 271 -4.80 -4.07 31.23
N ASN A 272 -3.99 -3.25 31.91
CA ASN A 272 -4.37 -2.57 33.14
C ASN A 272 -4.70 -1.09 32.82
N ASP A 273 -5.94 -0.67 33.13
CA ASP A 273 -6.49 0.71 33.18
C ASP A 273 -6.94 1.50 31.93
N HIS A 274 -6.71 1.07 30.67
CA HIS A 274 -6.97 1.96 29.51
C HIS A 274 -8.12 1.58 28.54
N LEU A 275 -9.03 0.69 28.92
CA LEU A 275 -10.13 0.25 28.03
C LEU A 275 -11.09 1.38 27.62
N TYR A 276 -11.26 2.40 28.49
CA TYR A 276 -12.16 3.53 28.25
C TYR A 276 -11.56 4.52 27.22
N ASP A 277 -10.26 4.81 27.35
CA ASP A 277 -9.51 5.73 26.49
C ASP A 277 -9.37 5.16 25.06
N ASP A 278 -9.18 3.84 24.95
CA ASP A 278 -9.16 3.15 23.66
C ASP A 278 -10.50 3.25 22.91
N LYS A 279 -11.64 3.09 23.59
CA LYS A 279 -12.96 3.28 22.96
C LYS A 279 -13.16 4.73 22.52
N GLU A 280 -12.82 5.70 23.36
CA GLU A 280 -12.92 7.12 23.01
C GLU A 280 -12.03 7.46 21.79
N ASN A 281 -10.83 6.89 21.73
CA ASN A 281 -9.92 7.04 20.59
C ASN A 281 -10.48 6.39 19.32
N VAL A 282 -11.24 5.29 19.39
CA VAL A 282 -11.89 4.72 18.19
C VAL A 282 -13.03 5.61 17.69
N PHE A 283 -13.82 6.19 18.59
CA PHE A 283 -15.06 6.93 18.24
C PHE A 283 -14.89 8.46 18.16
N SER A 284 -13.72 9.00 18.49
CA SER A 284 -13.40 10.43 18.32
C SER A 284 -12.97 10.76 16.89
N LYS A 285 -13.35 11.93 16.37
CA LYS A 285 -13.00 12.39 15.02
C LYS A 285 -11.51 12.73 14.87
N TRP A 286 -10.88 13.26 15.92
CA TRP A 286 -9.53 13.85 15.84
C TRP A 286 -8.48 13.17 16.71
N LYS A 287 -8.88 12.47 17.78
CA LYS A 287 -7.92 11.78 18.67
C LYS A 287 -7.34 10.55 17.97
N ILE A 288 -6.07 10.56 17.60
CA ILE A 288 -5.38 9.37 17.09
C ILE A 288 -4.66 8.73 18.27
N PHE A 289 -4.73 7.41 18.42
CA PHE A 289 -4.16 6.72 19.59
C PHE A 289 -2.65 6.99 19.76
N PHE A 290 -1.91 7.22 18.67
CA PHE A 290 -0.50 7.61 18.66
C PHE A 290 -0.23 9.03 19.22
N LEU A 291 -1.22 9.91 19.27
CA LEU A 291 -1.06 11.28 19.78
C LEU A 291 -1.68 11.47 21.16
N THR A 292 -2.50 10.53 21.63
CA THR A 292 -3.34 10.71 22.82
C THR A 292 -2.94 9.80 23.99
N LYS A 293 -2.11 8.77 23.76
CA LYS A 293 -1.64 7.89 24.85
C LYS A 293 -0.69 8.65 25.78
N LYS A 294 -1.05 8.75 27.07
CA LYS A 294 -0.25 9.43 28.10
C LYS A 294 1.06 8.70 28.44
N GLU A 295 1.08 7.37 28.31
CA GLU A 295 2.26 6.55 28.59
C GLU A 295 2.53 5.53 27.48
N TYR A 296 3.74 5.59 26.92
CA TYR A 296 4.23 4.63 25.93
C TYR A 296 5.26 3.70 26.57
N SER A 297 5.02 2.39 26.45
CA SER A 297 6.07 1.41 26.70
C SER A 297 7.24 1.61 25.72
N LEU A 298 8.46 1.26 26.13
CA LEU A 298 9.63 1.26 25.23
C LEU A 298 9.36 0.48 23.93
N LYS A 299 8.62 -0.64 24.02
CA LYS A 299 8.24 -1.45 22.85
C LYS A 299 7.32 -0.69 21.90
N ASP A 300 6.34 0.04 22.42
CA ASP A 300 5.43 0.86 21.60
C ASP A 300 6.22 1.95 20.87
N LYS A 301 7.10 2.67 21.58
CA LYS A 301 7.95 3.74 20.99
C LYS A 301 8.83 3.19 19.86
N LEU A 302 9.43 2.01 20.05
CA LEU A 302 10.27 1.37 19.04
C LEU A 302 9.47 1.02 17.78
N ILE A 303 8.29 0.42 17.93
CA ILE A 303 7.42 0.07 16.78
C ILE A 303 7.05 1.33 16.00
N PHE A 304 6.59 2.39 16.67
CA PHE A 304 6.22 3.62 15.97
C PHE A 304 7.40 4.34 15.34
N SER A 305 8.53 4.42 16.04
CA SER A 305 9.75 5.02 15.50
C SER A 305 10.22 4.26 14.25
N TYR A 306 10.08 2.94 14.24
CA TYR A 306 10.38 2.13 13.08
C TYR A 306 9.43 2.45 11.92
N PHE A 307 8.12 2.37 12.12
CA PHE A 307 7.13 2.62 11.06
C PHE A 307 7.24 4.05 10.48
N LEU A 308 7.27 5.06 11.34
CA LEU A 308 7.33 6.46 10.94
C LEU A 308 8.71 6.83 10.39
N GLY A 309 9.79 6.46 11.09
CA GLY A 309 11.15 6.76 10.67
C GLY A 309 11.45 6.14 9.31
N TYR A 310 11.09 4.87 9.13
CA TYR A 310 11.25 4.19 7.84
C TYR A 310 10.41 4.87 6.76
N GLY A 311 9.14 5.19 7.02
CA GLY A 311 8.32 5.93 6.05
C GLY A 311 8.90 7.28 5.62
N VAL A 312 9.46 8.06 6.57
CA VAL A 312 10.10 9.35 6.28
C VAL A 312 11.39 9.19 5.49
N VAL A 313 12.28 8.28 5.90
CA VAL A 313 13.53 8.01 5.17
C VAL A 313 13.22 7.51 3.76
N GLY A 314 12.15 6.72 3.58
CA GLY A 314 11.71 6.30 2.25
C GLY A 314 11.22 7.44 1.37
N CYS A 315 10.49 8.41 1.94
CA CYS A 315 10.10 9.62 1.21
C CYS A 315 11.32 10.48 0.83
N PHE A 316 12.45 10.35 1.52
CA PHE A 316 13.70 11.02 1.18
C PHE A 316 14.51 10.22 0.14
N MET A 317 14.73 8.93 0.36
CA MET A 317 15.64 8.13 -0.48
C MET A 317 15.02 7.76 -1.83
N PHE A 318 13.77 7.27 -1.84
CA PHE A 318 13.16 6.73 -3.06
C PHE A 318 13.04 7.78 -4.17
N PRO A 319 12.54 9.01 -3.90
CA PRO A 319 12.53 10.04 -4.91
C PRO A 319 13.95 10.33 -5.35
N ASN A 320 14.95 10.50 -4.52
CA ASN A 320 16.25 11.01 -4.99
C ASN A 320 17.16 9.98 -5.67
N PHE A 321 16.59 8.93 -6.30
CA PHE A 321 17.30 7.80 -6.92
C PHE A 321 18.29 7.10 -5.98
N LEU A 322 18.04 7.16 -4.66
CA LEU A 322 18.81 6.39 -3.69
C LEU A 322 18.16 5.01 -3.49
N PRO A 323 18.97 3.94 -3.41
CA PRO A 323 18.45 2.60 -3.17
C PRO A 323 17.76 2.55 -1.80
N TRP A 324 16.50 2.10 -1.77
CA TRP A 324 15.66 2.12 -0.57
C TRP A 324 14.82 0.86 -0.46
N THR A 325 14.91 0.12 0.67
CA THR A 325 14.01 -1.01 1.11
C THR A 325 14.40 -1.73 2.38
#